data_AF-A0A9D6KID0-F1
#
_entry.id   AF-A0A9D6KID0-F1
#
_cell.length_a   1.000
_cell.length_b   1.000
_cell.length_c   1.000
_cell.angle_alpha   90.00
_cell.angle_beta   90.00
_cell.angle_gamma   90.00
#
_symmetry.space_group_name_H-M   'P 1'
#
loop_
_entity.id
_entity.type
_entity.pdbx_description
1 polymer ?
#
loop_
_entity_poly.entity_id
_entity_poly.type
_entity_poly.pdbx_seq_one_letter_code
_entity_poly.pdbx_strand_id
1 'polypeptide(L)'
;MNTRLMSEGSGGRSRWCRAFVLVALVAAIGGAAVANAKTALIDADTVSGSPSQEEQAATAQGYTVTVVSGAIWSGMTQSQFGAYDLLIIGDATCSGASQTAASNAATWAPVVMGTAGGRTQAGNRVLIGTDPVYHDSGYLSSRATIIRDAIKFAGKQPGKTGLYFDASCSGGGGNVVSALTLLSIGSGSWTNDDGPPCGGNVSLIASEPSFGAPDPLTTASLQSWSCSVHESWPTFPTDWSALAVATDTASHPTCGVDPDTLLSACGEATS
;
A
#
# COMPACT_ATOMS: atom_id res chain seq x y z
N MET A 1 60.45 -38.19 84.15
CA MET A 1 60.33 -37.21 83.04
C MET A 1 58.99 -37.45 82.36
N ASN A 2 58.12 -36.43 82.39
CA ASN A 2 57.10 -36.04 81.39
C ASN A 2 56.64 -37.11 80.36
N THR A 3 55.36 -37.39 80.09
CA THR A 3 54.09 -36.73 80.39
C THR A 3 52.97 -37.76 80.15
N ARG A 4 51.95 -37.74 80.99
CA ARG A 4 50.67 -38.47 80.87
C ARG A 4 49.80 -37.81 79.80
N LEU A 5 49.10 -38.57 78.94
CA LEU A 5 47.80 -38.15 78.40
C LEU A 5 46.94 -39.39 78.08
N MET A 6 45.77 -39.40 78.72
CA MET A 6 44.73 -40.41 78.67
C MET A 6 43.60 -39.97 77.73
N SER A 7 42.91 -40.99 77.22
CA SER A 7 41.45 -41.09 77.04
C SER A 7 40.78 -40.42 75.84
N GLU A 8 40.14 -41.31 75.10
CA GLU A 8 39.09 -41.16 74.10
C GLU A 8 37.82 -40.47 74.64
N GLY A 9 37.01 -39.95 73.70
CA GLY A 9 35.59 -40.33 73.62
C GLY A 9 34.53 -39.27 73.95
N SER A 10 34.07 -38.52 72.94
CA SER A 10 32.75 -37.85 72.84
C SER A 10 32.75 -37.11 71.49
N GLY A 11 31.83 -37.23 70.54
CA GLY A 11 30.37 -37.29 70.60
C GLY A 11 29.85 -36.16 69.69
N GLY A 12 29.01 -36.45 68.68
CA GLY A 12 28.43 -35.38 67.86
C GLY A 12 27.81 -35.80 66.53
N ARG A 13 26.52 -36.09 66.54
CA ARG A 13 25.66 -36.33 65.36
C ARG A 13 25.38 -35.01 64.64
N SER A 14 25.72 -34.87 63.36
CA SER A 14 25.32 -33.70 62.55
C SER A 14 23.97 -33.96 61.85
N ARG A 15 23.02 -33.05 62.09
CA ARG A 15 21.70 -33.01 61.47
C ARG A 15 21.81 -32.29 60.13
N TRP A 16 21.45 -32.95 59.04
CA TRP A 16 21.33 -32.34 57.72
C TRP A 16 19.95 -31.69 57.57
N CYS A 17 19.88 -30.36 57.62
CA CYS A 17 18.70 -29.61 57.17
C CYS A 17 18.71 -29.55 55.64
N ARG A 18 17.82 -30.30 54.98
CA ARG A 18 17.53 -30.11 53.55
C ARG A 18 16.54 -28.95 53.40
N ALA A 19 17.00 -27.83 52.86
CA ALA A 19 16.13 -26.75 52.41
C ALA A 19 15.45 -27.19 51.10
N PHE A 20 14.12 -27.31 51.10
CA PHE A 20 13.33 -27.43 49.88
C PHE A 20 13.09 -26.02 49.33
N VAL A 21 13.75 -25.68 48.23
CA VAL A 21 13.41 -24.50 47.42
C VAL A 21 12.24 -24.88 46.53
N LEU A 22 11.04 -24.36 46.84
CA LEU A 22 9.90 -24.40 45.93
C LEU A 22 10.15 -23.38 44.81
N VAL A 23 10.51 -23.87 43.63
CA VAL A 23 10.50 -23.07 42.39
C VAL A 23 9.04 -22.99 41.93
N ALA A 24 8.38 -21.86 42.19
CA ALA A 24 7.10 -21.56 41.60
C ALA A 24 7.30 -21.23 40.11
N LEU A 25 6.97 -22.17 39.23
CA LEU A 25 6.92 -21.95 37.79
C LEU A 25 5.68 -21.10 37.50
N VAL A 26 5.83 -19.78 37.39
CA VAL A 26 4.79 -18.91 36.86
C VAL A 26 4.77 -19.13 35.34
N ALA A 27 3.83 -19.95 34.86
CA ALA A 27 3.53 -20.04 33.44
C ALA A 27 2.91 -18.70 33.01
N ALA A 28 3.70 -17.84 32.39
CA ALA A 28 3.17 -16.69 31.68
C ALA A 28 2.35 -17.21 30.50
N ILE A 29 1.02 -17.21 30.67
CA ILE A 29 0.10 -17.42 29.56
C ILE A 29 0.18 -16.14 28.72
N GLY A 30 1.15 -16.09 27.80
CA GLY A 30 1.22 -15.05 26.79
C GLY A 30 -0.04 -15.16 25.94
N GLY A 31 -1.04 -14.33 26.23
CA GLY A 31 -2.13 -14.10 25.30
C GLY A 31 -1.51 -13.53 24.03
N ALA A 32 -1.43 -14.33 22.98
CA ALA A 32 -1.16 -13.81 21.66
C ALA A 32 -2.26 -12.78 21.37
N ALA A 33 -1.90 -11.50 21.32
CA ALA A 33 -2.80 -10.48 20.82
C ALA A 33 -3.22 -10.93 19.43
N VAL A 34 -4.50 -11.20 19.23
CA VAL A 34 -5.05 -11.44 17.91
C VAL A 34 -4.81 -10.14 17.16
N ALA A 35 -3.85 -10.12 16.23
CA ALA A 35 -3.69 -8.99 15.35
C ALA A 35 -5.04 -8.78 14.66
N ASN A 36 -5.62 -7.58 14.79
CA ASN A 36 -6.85 -7.28 14.06
C ASN A 36 -6.60 -7.59 12.59
N ALA A 37 -7.53 -8.32 11.98
CA ALA A 37 -7.48 -8.59 10.55
C ALA A 37 -7.45 -7.25 9.81
N LYS A 38 -6.55 -7.12 8.83
CA LYS A 38 -6.50 -5.91 8.00
C LYS A 38 -7.80 -5.80 7.23
N THR A 39 -8.30 -4.58 7.03
CA THR A 39 -9.57 -4.36 6.32
C THR A 39 -9.38 -3.46 5.11
N ALA A 40 -10.04 -3.80 4.00
CA ALA A 40 -10.04 -3.01 2.78
C ALA A 40 -11.47 -2.69 2.35
N LEU A 41 -11.67 -1.49 1.81
CA LEU A 41 -12.94 -1.03 1.22
C LEU A 41 -12.74 -0.74 -0.26
N ILE A 42 -13.61 -1.31 -1.10
CA ILE A 42 -13.64 -1.09 -2.55
C ILE A 42 -14.94 -0.39 -2.92
N ASP A 43 -14.84 0.67 -3.74
CA ASP A 43 -15.98 1.19 -4.48
C ASP A 43 -16.26 0.29 -5.70
N ALA A 44 -17.38 -0.44 -5.66
CA ALA A 44 -17.79 -1.40 -6.68
C ALA A 44 -17.99 -0.75 -8.05
N ASP A 45 -18.32 0.54 -8.10
CA ASP A 45 -18.53 1.24 -9.37
C ASP A 45 -17.19 1.46 -10.09
N THR A 46 -16.07 1.35 -9.37
CA THR A 46 -14.71 1.61 -9.86
C THR A 46 -13.94 0.36 -10.23
N VAL A 47 -14.55 -0.83 -10.19
CA VAL A 47 -13.88 -2.09 -10.52
C VAL A 47 -14.71 -2.93 -11.47
N SER A 48 -14.06 -3.87 -12.15
CA SER A 48 -14.72 -4.84 -13.03
C SER A 48 -14.60 -6.27 -12.51
N GLY A 49 -15.71 -7.03 -12.62
CA GLY A 49 -15.77 -8.42 -12.21
C GLY A 49 -16.06 -8.62 -10.71
N SER A 50 -16.29 -9.87 -10.32
CA SER A 50 -16.49 -10.26 -8.92
C SER A 50 -15.96 -11.70 -8.71
N PRO A 51 -14.85 -11.88 -7.97
CA PRO A 51 -14.02 -10.82 -7.39
C PRO A 51 -13.28 -10.01 -8.47
N SER A 52 -13.12 -8.69 -8.27
CA SER A 52 -12.27 -7.87 -9.15
C SER A 52 -10.78 -8.22 -8.99
N GLN A 53 -9.93 -7.66 -9.84
CA GLN A 53 -8.47 -7.84 -9.73
C GLN A 53 -7.92 -7.25 -8.43
N GLU A 54 -8.41 -6.08 -8.05
CA GLU A 54 -8.08 -5.38 -6.81
C GLU A 54 -8.60 -6.14 -5.59
N GLU A 55 -9.81 -6.72 -5.68
CA GLU A 55 -10.36 -7.58 -4.62
C GLU A 55 -9.52 -8.84 -4.43
N GLN A 56 -9.11 -9.49 -5.53
CA GLN A 56 -8.20 -10.64 -5.48
C GLN A 56 -6.84 -10.26 -4.88
N ALA A 57 -6.27 -9.12 -5.29
CA ALA A 57 -4.99 -8.62 -4.78
C ALA A 57 -5.05 -8.31 -3.29
N ALA A 58 -6.08 -7.59 -2.83
CA ALA A 58 -6.26 -7.28 -1.41
C ALA A 58 -6.50 -8.56 -0.60
N THR A 59 -7.35 -9.47 -1.07
CA THR A 59 -7.60 -10.74 -0.37
C THR A 59 -6.32 -11.58 -0.24
N ALA A 60 -5.53 -11.69 -1.32
CA ALA A 60 -4.26 -12.41 -1.30
C ALA A 60 -3.23 -11.80 -0.33
N GLN A 61 -3.37 -10.52 0.00
CA GLN A 61 -2.53 -9.81 0.97
C GLN A 61 -3.07 -9.85 2.41
N GLY A 62 -4.13 -10.62 2.65
CA GLY A 62 -4.69 -10.87 3.98
C GLY A 62 -5.68 -9.80 4.45
N TYR A 63 -6.23 -8.99 3.54
CA TYR A 63 -7.32 -8.10 3.87
C TYR A 63 -8.65 -8.86 3.90
N THR A 64 -9.47 -8.57 4.91
CA THR A 64 -10.92 -8.76 4.81
C THR A 64 -11.48 -7.63 3.95
N VAL A 65 -11.93 -7.97 2.75
CA VAL A 65 -12.42 -6.98 1.76
C VAL A 65 -13.93 -6.75 1.94
N THR A 66 -14.32 -5.49 1.96
CA THR A 66 -15.71 -5.04 1.85
C THR A 66 -15.89 -4.29 0.55
N VAL A 67 -16.85 -4.72 -0.27
CA VAL A 67 -17.19 -4.08 -1.54
C VAL A 67 -18.53 -3.38 -1.38
N VAL A 68 -18.60 -2.08 -1.72
CA VAL A 68 -19.81 -1.27 -1.60
C VAL A 68 -20.11 -0.55 -2.91
N SER A 69 -21.38 -0.37 -3.28
CA SER A 69 -21.75 0.45 -4.44
C SER A 69 -21.25 1.90 -4.29
N GLY A 70 -21.07 2.61 -5.40
CA GLY A 70 -20.67 4.02 -5.38
C GLY A 70 -21.67 4.92 -4.63
N ALA A 71 -22.95 4.56 -4.60
CA ALA A 71 -23.96 5.26 -3.79
C ALA A 71 -23.72 5.13 -2.28
N ILE A 72 -23.31 3.95 -1.82
CA ILE A 72 -22.92 3.73 -0.41
C ILE A 72 -21.62 4.47 -0.13
N TRP A 73 -20.60 4.31 -0.97
CA TRP A 73 -19.33 5.02 -0.86
C TRP A 73 -19.53 6.53 -0.72
N SER A 74 -20.35 7.12 -1.60
CA SER A 74 -20.68 8.55 -1.60
C SER A 74 -21.36 9.02 -0.31
N GLY A 75 -22.13 8.14 0.34
CA GLY A 75 -22.83 8.42 1.59
C GLY A 75 -22.01 8.15 2.86
N MET A 76 -20.80 7.59 2.76
CA MET A 76 -19.98 7.26 3.92
C MET A 76 -19.41 8.51 4.58
N THR A 77 -19.30 8.47 5.92
CA THR A 77 -18.65 9.51 6.72
C THR A 77 -17.15 9.26 6.84
N GLN A 78 -16.41 10.27 7.31
CA GLN A 78 -15.00 10.15 7.66
C GLN A 78 -14.72 9.00 8.64
N SER A 79 -15.57 8.79 9.66
CA SER A 79 -15.37 7.70 10.63
C SER A 79 -15.61 6.33 10.02
N GLN A 80 -16.53 6.22 9.06
CA GLN A 80 -16.78 4.98 8.34
C GLN A 80 -15.61 4.63 7.41
N PHE A 81 -15.03 5.62 6.70
CA PHE A 81 -13.80 5.40 5.94
C PHE A 81 -12.60 5.06 6.84
N GLY A 82 -12.48 5.74 7.99
CA GLY A 82 -11.37 5.52 8.93
C GLY A 82 -11.37 4.16 9.62
N ALA A 83 -12.46 3.39 9.52
CA ALA A 83 -12.53 2.01 9.98
C ALA A 83 -11.69 1.04 9.11
N TYR A 84 -11.30 1.43 7.89
CA TYR A 84 -10.55 0.60 6.95
C TYR A 84 -9.07 0.96 6.92
N ASP A 85 -8.21 -0.03 6.75
CA ASP A 85 -6.75 0.16 6.61
C ASP A 85 -6.35 0.49 5.17
N LEU A 86 -7.20 0.15 4.19
CA LEU A 86 -6.99 0.42 2.78
C LEU A 86 -8.30 0.85 2.11
N LEU A 87 -8.24 1.94 1.37
CA LEU A 87 -9.26 2.36 0.42
C LEU A 87 -8.81 2.05 -1.01
N ILE A 88 -9.71 1.54 -1.83
CA ILE A 88 -9.43 1.17 -3.23
C ILE A 88 -10.48 1.85 -4.12
N ILE A 89 -9.99 2.78 -4.93
CA ILE A 89 -10.68 3.32 -6.11
C ILE A 89 -9.97 2.66 -7.29
N GLY A 90 -10.62 1.66 -7.88
CA GLY A 90 -10.00 0.73 -8.82
C GLY A 90 -10.05 1.15 -10.28
N ASP A 91 -9.70 0.21 -11.16
CA ASP A 91 -9.84 0.34 -12.61
C ASP A 91 -11.06 -0.43 -13.11
N ALA A 92 -12.10 0.30 -13.51
CA ALA A 92 -13.32 -0.25 -14.11
C ALA A 92 -13.13 -0.57 -15.61
N THR A 93 -11.95 -1.10 -15.97
CA THR A 93 -11.58 -1.54 -17.32
C THR A 93 -11.72 -0.42 -18.34
N CYS A 94 -10.86 0.59 -18.22
CA CYS A 94 -10.82 1.71 -19.16
C CYS A 94 -12.14 2.52 -19.19
N SER A 95 -12.64 2.91 -18.01
CA SER A 95 -13.87 3.70 -17.89
C SER A 95 -13.77 4.83 -16.85
N GLY A 96 -14.63 5.84 -16.97
CA GLY A 96 -14.57 7.07 -16.15
C GLY A 96 -15.07 6.96 -14.71
N ALA A 97 -15.13 5.77 -14.12
CA ALA A 97 -15.71 5.52 -12.81
C ALA A 97 -14.99 6.22 -11.65
N SER A 98 -13.67 6.43 -11.79
CA SER A 98 -12.83 7.16 -10.85
C SER A 98 -13.38 8.55 -10.50
N GLN A 99 -14.04 9.23 -11.45
CA GLN A 99 -14.62 10.56 -11.23
C GLN A 99 -15.79 10.57 -10.25
N THR A 100 -16.57 9.49 -10.23
CA THR A 100 -17.71 9.34 -9.32
C THR A 100 -17.21 9.14 -7.89
N ALA A 101 -16.25 8.22 -7.69
CA ALA A 101 -15.63 7.99 -6.39
C ALA A 101 -14.81 9.20 -5.90
N ALA A 102 -14.20 9.96 -6.82
CA ALA A 102 -13.48 11.19 -6.49
C ALA A 102 -14.40 12.35 -6.08
N SER A 103 -15.68 12.31 -6.45
CA SER A 103 -16.62 13.41 -6.17
C SER A 103 -16.85 13.67 -4.68
N ASN A 104 -16.66 12.66 -3.83
CA ASN A 104 -16.76 12.78 -2.37
C ASN A 104 -15.40 12.84 -1.67
N ALA A 105 -14.31 13.15 -2.38
CA ALA A 105 -12.93 13.17 -1.85
C ALA A 105 -12.72 14.05 -0.63
N ALA A 106 -13.48 15.14 -0.48
CA ALA A 106 -13.47 15.96 0.73
C ALA A 106 -13.80 15.16 2.01
N THR A 107 -14.41 13.99 1.88
CA THR A 107 -14.74 13.10 3.00
C THR A 107 -13.66 12.06 3.26
N TRP A 108 -13.17 11.33 2.24
CA TRP A 108 -12.20 10.26 2.45
C TRP A 108 -10.73 10.74 2.46
N ALA A 109 -10.37 11.80 1.73
CA ALA A 109 -8.99 12.26 1.65
C ALA A 109 -8.42 12.71 3.01
N PRO A 110 -9.16 13.46 3.87
CA PRO A 110 -8.69 13.77 5.22
C PRO A 110 -8.37 12.54 6.08
N VAL A 111 -9.06 11.42 5.86
CA VAL A 111 -8.81 10.15 6.56
C VAL A 111 -7.49 9.54 6.11
N VAL A 112 -7.26 9.46 4.79
CA VAL A 112 -5.99 8.98 4.20
C VAL A 112 -4.82 9.85 4.65
N MET A 113 -5.03 11.17 4.74
CA MET A 113 -4.04 12.14 5.21
C MET A 113 -3.87 12.16 6.73
N GLY A 114 -4.64 11.36 7.48
CA GLY A 114 -4.53 11.27 8.93
C GLY A 114 -4.94 12.53 9.69
N THR A 115 -5.85 13.32 9.11
CA THR A 115 -6.39 14.55 9.71
C THR A 115 -7.83 14.39 10.18
N ALA A 116 -8.48 13.25 9.89
CA ALA A 116 -9.85 12.94 10.28
C ALA A 116 -10.11 11.43 10.40
N GLY A 117 -11.36 11.05 10.69
CA GLY A 117 -11.82 9.65 10.68
C GLY A 117 -11.24 8.76 11.77
N GLY A 118 -10.60 9.34 12.80
CA GLY A 118 -9.89 8.59 13.83
C GLY A 118 -8.46 8.19 13.46
N ARG A 119 -7.98 8.57 12.25
CA ARG A 119 -6.57 8.45 11.86
C ARG A 119 -5.83 9.73 12.24
N THR A 120 -4.56 9.58 12.62
CA THR A 120 -3.71 10.70 13.10
C THR A 120 -2.41 10.86 12.31
N GLN A 121 -2.19 10.00 11.32
CA GLN A 121 -1.01 10.02 10.46
C GLN A 121 -1.41 9.64 9.04
N ALA A 122 -0.78 10.29 8.06
CA ALA A 122 -0.99 9.99 6.66
C ALA A 122 -0.53 8.57 6.32
N GLY A 123 -1.39 7.82 5.62
CA GLY A 123 -1.06 6.53 5.02
C GLY A 123 -0.33 6.68 3.69
N ASN A 124 0.09 5.54 3.12
CA ASN A 124 0.65 5.51 1.78
C ASN A 124 -0.44 5.73 0.74
N ARG A 125 -0.11 6.47 -0.33
CA ARG A 125 -1.01 6.84 -1.42
C ARG A 125 -0.32 6.49 -2.72
N VAL A 126 -1.01 5.82 -3.62
CA VAL A 126 -0.51 5.53 -4.97
C VAL A 126 -1.58 5.92 -5.99
N LEU A 127 -1.14 6.58 -7.05
CA LEU A 127 -1.95 6.94 -8.21
C LEU A 127 -1.47 6.11 -9.39
N ILE A 128 -2.38 5.44 -10.08
CA ILE A 128 -2.12 4.74 -11.33
C ILE A 128 -2.85 5.50 -12.43
N GLY A 129 -2.12 6.06 -13.40
CA GLY A 129 -2.67 6.79 -14.55
C GLY A 129 -2.79 5.93 -15.81
N THR A 130 -3.04 4.63 -15.65
CA THR A 130 -3.20 3.68 -16.76
C THR A 130 -4.31 2.69 -16.41
N ASP A 131 -4.65 1.79 -17.31
CA ASP A 131 -5.78 0.86 -17.23
C ASP A 131 -5.30 -0.61 -17.15
N PRO A 132 -4.59 -0.98 -16.06
CA PRO A 132 -3.96 -2.29 -15.96
C PRO A 132 -4.98 -3.43 -16.07
N VAL A 133 -6.23 -3.25 -15.62
CA VAL A 133 -7.27 -4.30 -15.69
C VAL A 133 -7.65 -4.61 -17.13
N TYR A 134 -7.68 -3.60 -18.01
CA TYR A 134 -7.96 -3.82 -19.42
C TYR A 134 -6.84 -4.59 -20.13
N HIS A 135 -5.59 -4.37 -19.71
CA HIS A 135 -4.42 -4.93 -20.39
C HIS A 135 -3.85 -6.20 -19.76
N ASP A 136 -4.20 -6.54 -18.53
CA ASP A 136 -3.42 -7.51 -17.79
C ASP A 136 -3.58 -8.97 -18.22
N SER A 137 -4.58 -9.36 -19.01
CA SER A 137 -4.83 -10.77 -19.38
C SER A 137 -5.02 -11.72 -18.17
N GLY A 138 -5.28 -11.18 -16.97
CA GLY A 138 -5.57 -11.90 -15.73
C GLY A 138 -4.60 -11.61 -14.57
N TYR A 139 -5.09 -11.85 -13.35
CA TYR A 139 -4.43 -11.54 -12.06
C TYR A 139 -2.99 -12.02 -11.88
N LEU A 140 -2.61 -13.15 -12.49
CA LEU A 140 -1.26 -13.73 -12.36
C LEU A 140 -0.30 -13.25 -13.46
N SER A 141 -0.72 -12.35 -14.33
CA SER A 141 0.17 -11.82 -15.35
C SER A 141 1.21 -10.86 -14.75
N SER A 142 2.26 -10.61 -15.53
CA SER A 142 3.24 -9.56 -15.24
C SER A 142 2.63 -8.16 -15.28
N ARG A 143 1.53 -7.97 -16.02
CA ARG A 143 0.86 -6.68 -16.18
C ARG A 143 -0.03 -6.36 -14.97
N ALA A 144 -0.63 -7.37 -14.34
CA ALA A 144 -1.34 -7.23 -13.08
C ALA A 144 -0.40 -6.95 -11.88
N THR A 145 0.92 -7.03 -12.07
CA THR A 145 1.90 -6.76 -11.00
C THR A 145 1.72 -5.37 -10.41
N ILE A 146 1.45 -4.34 -11.23
CA ILE A 146 1.25 -2.97 -10.73
C ILE A 146 0.06 -2.90 -9.76
N ILE A 147 -1.05 -3.59 -10.03
CA ILE A 147 -2.22 -3.64 -9.14
C ILE A 147 -1.82 -4.25 -7.79
N ARG A 148 -1.18 -5.43 -7.82
CA ARG A 148 -0.78 -6.16 -6.60
C ARG A 148 0.18 -5.33 -5.74
N ASP A 149 1.20 -4.77 -6.38
CA ASP A 149 2.27 -4.05 -5.72
C ASP A 149 1.79 -2.69 -5.18
N ALA A 150 1.02 -1.94 -5.94
CA ALA A 150 0.44 -0.68 -5.51
C ALA A 150 -0.49 -0.86 -4.30
N ILE A 151 -1.36 -1.89 -4.29
CA ILE A 151 -2.20 -2.25 -3.13
C ILE A 151 -1.34 -2.60 -1.90
N LYS A 152 -0.25 -3.34 -2.11
CA LYS A 152 0.70 -3.71 -1.05
C LYS A 152 1.40 -2.49 -0.45
N PHE A 153 1.79 -1.54 -1.29
CA PHE A 153 2.37 -0.28 -0.83
C PHE A 153 1.35 0.58 -0.08
N ALA A 154 0.16 0.79 -0.65
CA ALA A 154 -0.90 1.61 -0.05
C ALA A 154 -1.23 1.12 1.37
N GLY A 155 -1.42 -0.18 1.56
CA GLY A 155 -1.79 -0.76 2.86
C GLY A 155 -0.61 -1.19 3.74
N LYS A 156 0.63 -0.78 3.43
CA LYS A 156 1.85 -1.22 4.15
C LYS A 156 1.90 -0.78 5.61
N GLN A 157 1.26 0.35 5.96
CA GLN A 157 1.46 1.06 7.22
C GLN A 157 0.36 0.73 8.25
N PRO A 158 0.63 -0.08 9.30
CA PRO A 158 -0.38 -0.42 10.29
C PRO A 158 -0.91 0.81 11.03
N GLY A 159 -2.21 0.83 11.32
CA GLY A 159 -2.84 1.92 12.07
C GLY A 159 -3.13 3.17 11.23
N LYS A 160 -2.84 3.15 9.94
CA LYS A 160 -3.15 4.23 8.99
C LYS A 160 -4.08 3.72 7.89
N THR A 161 -4.81 4.64 7.26
CA THR A 161 -5.60 4.34 6.07
C THR A 161 -4.77 4.70 4.83
N GLY A 162 -4.42 3.70 4.03
CA GLY A 162 -3.80 3.88 2.73
C GLY A 162 -4.81 4.04 1.60
N LEU A 163 -4.32 4.42 0.41
CA LEU A 163 -5.13 4.59 -0.79
C LEU A 163 -4.44 3.99 -2.02
N TYR A 164 -5.14 3.07 -2.68
CA TYR A 164 -4.93 2.73 -4.09
C TYR A 164 -5.95 3.53 -4.91
N PHE A 165 -5.47 4.35 -5.84
CA PHE A 165 -6.30 5.16 -6.71
C PHE A 165 -5.86 4.96 -8.16
N ASP A 166 -6.71 4.30 -8.94
CA ASP A 166 -6.56 4.18 -10.37
C ASP A 166 -7.47 5.19 -11.07
N ALA A 167 -6.89 5.96 -12.00
CA ALA A 167 -7.62 6.96 -12.78
C ALA A 167 -8.04 6.43 -14.17
N SER A 168 -7.69 5.18 -14.49
CA SER A 168 -8.11 4.43 -15.67
C SER A 168 -7.71 5.15 -16.99
N CYS A 169 -8.53 5.07 -18.03
CA CYS A 169 -8.19 5.58 -19.36
C CYS A 169 -8.41 7.08 -19.60
N SER A 170 -9.26 7.72 -18.81
CA SER A 170 -9.65 9.12 -19.06
C SER A 170 -10.26 9.77 -17.82
N GLY A 171 -9.82 9.32 -16.64
CA GLY A 171 -10.38 9.76 -15.36
C GLY A 171 -9.62 10.89 -14.70
N GLY A 172 -8.40 11.18 -15.15
CA GLY A 172 -7.44 12.01 -14.48
C GLY A 172 -7.85 13.46 -14.21
N GLY A 173 -8.70 14.06 -15.04
CA GLY A 173 -9.14 15.45 -14.87
C GLY A 173 -10.13 15.67 -13.73
N GLY A 174 -10.65 16.91 -13.60
CA GLY A 174 -11.84 17.20 -12.79
C GLY A 174 -11.77 16.82 -11.30
N ASN A 175 -12.64 15.88 -10.89
CA ASN A 175 -12.72 15.46 -9.49
C ASN A 175 -11.45 14.72 -9.06
N VAL A 176 -10.80 13.97 -9.95
CA VAL A 176 -9.52 13.30 -9.65
C VAL A 176 -8.44 14.32 -9.31
N VAL A 177 -8.18 15.33 -10.13
CA VAL A 177 -7.23 16.43 -9.79
C VAL A 177 -7.61 17.12 -8.47
N SER A 178 -8.89 17.33 -8.21
CA SER A 178 -9.36 17.92 -6.95
C SER A 178 -9.06 17.02 -5.75
N ALA A 179 -9.27 15.71 -5.88
CA ALA A 179 -8.94 14.70 -4.89
C ALA A 179 -7.43 14.60 -4.65
N LEU A 180 -6.64 14.58 -5.72
CA LEU A 180 -5.17 14.57 -5.66
C LEU A 180 -4.62 15.83 -4.97
N THR A 181 -5.25 16.98 -5.18
CA THR A 181 -4.91 18.22 -4.47
C THR A 181 -5.17 18.10 -2.96
N LEU A 182 -6.30 17.49 -2.56
CA LEU A 182 -6.58 17.21 -1.13
C LEU A 182 -5.64 16.18 -0.53
N LEU A 183 -5.07 15.31 -1.37
CA LEU A 183 -4.07 14.32 -0.99
C LEU A 183 -2.65 14.86 -1.03
N SER A 184 -2.40 16.15 -1.29
CA SER A 184 -1.06 16.71 -1.38
C SER A 184 -0.81 17.75 -0.29
N ILE A 185 0.43 17.75 0.23
CA ILE A 185 0.92 18.78 1.16
C ILE A 185 2.18 19.48 0.65
N GLY A 186 2.80 18.94 -0.41
CA GLY A 186 3.97 19.51 -1.05
C GLY A 186 3.63 20.74 -1.89
N SER A 187 4.67 21.46 -2.29
CA SER A 187 4.56 22.54 -3.26
C SER A 187 4.37 22.00 -4.68
N GLY A 188 3.68 22.73 -5.55
CA GLY A 188 3.41 22.33 -6.93
C GLY A 188 1.92 22.14 -7.19
N SER A 189 1.59 21.70 -8.40
CA SER A 189 0.20 21.47 -8.84
C SER A 189 0.13 20.22 -9.70
N TRP A 190 -1.01 19.54 -9.65
CA TRP A 190 -1.35 18.48 -10.59
C TRP A 190 -1.74 19.10 -11.94
N THR A 191 -1.17 18.60 -13.03
CA THR A 191 -1.63 18.85 -14.39
C THR A 191 -1.76 17.53 -15.12
N ASN A 192 -2.89 17.32 -15.80
CA ASN A 192 -3.17 16.12 -16.60
C ASN A 192 -2.78 16.39 -18.05
N ASP A 193 -2.10 15.44 -18.68
CA ASP A 193 -2.15 15.22 -20.12
C ASP A 193 -3.11 14.04 -20.37
N ASP A 194 -4.25 14.34 -21.00
CA ASP A 194 -5.32 13.37 -21.32
C ASP A 194 -5.18 12.77 -22.73
N GLY A 195 -4.08 13.08 -23.43
CA GLY A 195 -3.80 12.56 -24.76
C GLY A 195 -2.33 12.25 -25.03
N PRO A 196 -1.59 11.58 -24.12
CA PRO A 196 -0.23 11.16 -24.39
C PRO A 196 -0.22 10.11 -25.54
N PRO A 197 0.93 9.88 -26.20
CA PRO A 197 1.03 8.86 -27.23
C PRO A 197 0.67 7.47 -26.70
N CYS A 198 -0.45 6.95 -27.18
CA CYS A 198 -1.03 5.67 -26.74
C CYS A 198 -0.02 4.51 -26.71
N GLY A 199 0.81 4.35 -27.74
CA GLY A 199 1.85 3.31 -27.77
C GLY A 199 2.71 3.26 -26.51
N GLY A 200 3.02 4.45 -25.96
CA GLY A 200 3.53 4.68 -24.62
C GLY A 200 4.79 3.89 -24.33
N ASN A 201 5.95 4.45 -24.67
CA ASN A 201 7.22 3.90 -24.19
C ASN A 201 7.33 4.22 -22.70
N VAL A 202 6.97 3.27 -21.84
CA VAL A 202 7.07 3.47 -20.39
C VAL A 202 8.47 3.05 -19.91
N SER A 203 9.02 3.79 -18.96
CA SER A 203 10.20 3.39 -18.21
C SER A 203 9.94 3.53 -16.72
N LEU A 204 10.26 2.49 -15.97
CA LEU A 204 10.42 2.55 -14.53
C LEU A 204 11.61 3.48 -14.23
N ILE A 205 11.46 4.41 -13.29
CA ILE A 205 12.50 5.39 -12.95
C ILE A 205 12.82 5.48 -11.46
N ALA A 206 12.09 4.71 -10.65
CA ALA A 206 12.31 4.60 -9.22
C ALA A 206 11.99 3.18 -8.74
N SER A 207 12.36 2.88 -7.49
CA SER A 207 12.02 1.64 -6.82
C SER A 207 11.28 1.93 -5.52
N GLU A 208 10.39 1.02 -5.14
CA GLU A 208 9.81 0.96 -3.80
C GLU A 208 10.03 -0.47 -3.28
N PRO A 209 10.65 -0.67 -2.09
CA PRO A 209 10.94 -2.01 -1.58
C PRO A 209 9.74 -2.96 -1.48
N SER A 210 8.51 -2.43 -1.40
CA SER A 210 7.30 -3.26 -1.47
C SER A 210 7.11 -3.98 -2.82
N PHE A 211 7.71 -3.49 -3.90
CA PHE A 211 7.49 -3.93 -5.29
C PHE A 211 8.50 -5.00 -5.76
N GLY A 212 9.22 -5.64 -4.84
CA GLY A 212 10.37 -6.50 -5.18
C GLY A 212 10.16 -8.01 -5.07
N ALA A 213 9.02 -8.50 -4.56
CA ALA A 213 8.80 -9.94 -4.37
C ALA A 213 7.31 -10.33 -4.22
N PRO A 214 6.88 -11.50 -4.73
CA PRO A 214 7.69 -12.51 -5.44
C PRO A 214 8.01 -12.18 -6.91
N ASP A 215 7.17 -11.38 -7.55
CA ASP A 215 7.34 -10.94 -8.93
C ASP A 215 7.66 -9.44 -8.91
N PRO A 216 8.88 -9.01 -9.28
CA PRO A 216 9.25 -7.61 -9.22
C PRO A 216 8.49 -6.81 -10.29
N LEU A 217 8.06 -5.60 -9.93
CA LEU A 217 7.59 -4.63 -10.91
C LEU A 217 8.77 -4.18 -11.78
N THR A 218 8.68 -4.43 -13.08
CA THR A 218 9.73 -4.07 -14.06
C THR A 218 9.15 -3.15 -15.13
N THR A 219 10.01 -2.46 -15.88
CA THR A 219 9.58 -1.71 -17.07
C THR A 219 8.74 -2.56 -18.04
N ALA A 220 9.08 -3.85 -18.24
CA ALA A 220 8.31 -4.76 -19.08
C ALA A 220 6.91 -5.08 -18.54
N SER A 221 6.69 -4.89 -17.22
CA SER A 221 5.37 -5.01 -16.62
C SER A 221 4.45 -3.87 -17.02
N LEU A 222 5.00 -2.71 -17.40
CA LEU A 222 4.29 -1.44 -17.60
C LEU A 222 4.15 -0.99 -19.07
N GLN A 223 4.70 -1.74 -20.03
CA GLN A 223 4.71 -1.34 -21.44
C GLN A 223 4.35 -2.47 -22.40
N SER A 224 4.27 -2.12 -23.69
CA SER A 224 3.91 -3.06 -24.77
C SER A 224 2.50 -3.61 -24.64
N TRP A 225 1.58 -2.76 -24.20
CA TRP A 225 0.17 -3.08 -24.02
C TRP A 225 -0.68 -2.73 -25.25
N SER A 226 -0.05 -2.33 -26.36
CA SER A 226 -0.65 -1.59 -27.49
C SER A 226 -1.01 -0.15 -27.14
N CYS A 227 -1.69 0.05 -26.00
CA CYS A 227 -1.83 1.36 -25.37
C CYS A 227 -1.28 1.27 -23.94
N SER A 228 -0.05 1.72 -23.69
CA SER A 228 0.56 1.55 -22.35
C SER A 228 0.25 2.74 -21.44
N VAL A 229 -0.08 3.89 -22.04
CA VAL A 229 -0.33 5.15 -21.35
C VAL A 229 -1.58 5.78 -21.96
N HIS A 230 -2.57 6.03 -21.11
CA HIS A 230 -3.80 6.73 -21.50
C HIS A 230 -3.85 8.15 -20.94
N GLU A 231 -3.14 8.40 -19.85
CA GLU A 231 -2.97 9.72 -19.26
C GLU A 231 -1.61 9.82 -18.57
N SER A 232 -1.11 11.04 -18.47
CA SER A 232 0.15 11.33 -17.80
C SER A 232 0.07 12.63 -16.99
N TRP A 233 1.08 12.81 -16.14
CA TRP A 233 1.17 13.87 -15.15
C TRP A 233 2.44 14.70 -15.39
N PRO A 234 2.39 15.72 -16.28
CA PRO A 234 3.50 16.65 -16.48
C PRO A 234 3.97 17.32 -15.18
N THR A 235 3.06 17.66 -14.27
CA THR A 235 3.41 18.25 -12.98
C THR A 235 2.63 17.60 -11.85
N PHE A 236 3.27 17.46 -10.70
CA PHE A 236 2.68 16.99 -9.45
C PHE A 236 3.37 17.63 -8.25
N PRO A 237 2.74 17.67 -7.07
CA PRO A 237 3.33 18.24 -5.87
C PRO A 237 4.54 17.46 -5.33
N THR A 238 5.48 18.16 -4.69
CA THR A 238 6.78 17.61 -4.23
C THR A 238 6.69 16.54 -3.14
N ASP A 239 5.51 16.30 -2.56
CA ASP A 239 5.28 15.16 -1.64
C ASP A 239 4.91 13.86 -2.36
N TRP A 240 4.94 13.88 -3.68
CA TRP A 240 4.79 12.73 -4.56
C TRP A 240 6.10 12.47 -5.31
N SER A 241 6.26 11.24 -5.77
CA SER A 241 7.40 10.81 -6.57
C SER A 241 6.89 9.87 -7.63
N ALA A 242 7.31 10.09 -8.88
CA ALA A 242 6.97 9.21 -9.98
C ALA A 242 7.76 7.90 -9.87
N LEU A 243 7.04 6.80 -10.01
CA LEU A 243 7.57 5.45 -10.15
C LEU A 243 7.95 5.17 -11.61
N ALA A 244 7.13 5.61 -12.56
CA ALA A 244 7.33 5.39 -13.98
C ALA A 244 6.94 6.63 -14.80
N VAL A 245 7.53 6.74 -15.99
CA VAL A 245 7.28 7.83 -16.93
C VAL A 245 6.99 7.32 -18.34
N ALA A 246 6.11 8.03 -19.04
CA ALA A 246 5.95 7.93 -20.49
C ALA A 246 7.06 8.74 -21.16
N THR A 247 7.94 8.06 -21.90
CA THR A 247 9.17 8.66 -22.46
C THR A 247 8.97 9.28 -23.84
N ASP A 248 7.85 8.99 -24.50
CA ASP A 248 7.48 9.48 -25.83
C ASP A 248 6.52 10.68 -25.81
N THR A 249 6.19 11.22 -24.63
CA THR A 249 5.40 12.45 -24.47
C THR A 249 6.11 13.69 -25.03
N ALA A 250 5.35 14.77 -25.25
CA ALA A 250 5.89 16.03 -25.76
C ALA A 250 6.79 16.74 -24.74
N SER A 251 6.56 16.52 -23.45
CA SER A 251 7.38 17.05 -22.37
C SER A 251 8.08 15.95 -21.57
N HIS A 252 9.21 16.28 -20.94
CA HIS A 252 10.01 15.34 -20.14
C HIS A 252 10.42 15.95 -18.78
N PRO A 253 9.46 16.41 -17.96
CA PRO A 253 9.75 17.15 -16.73
C PRO A 253 10.30 16.26 -15.61
N THR A 254 10.03 14.95 -15.66
CA THR A 254 10.41 14.00 -14.63
C THR A 254 11.47 13.05 -15.16
N CYS A 255 12.53 12.83 -14.39
CA CYS A 255 13.61 11.92 -14.74
C CYS A 255 13.97 11.02 -13.57
N GLY A 256 14.50 9.84 -13.87
CA GLY A 256 15.13 8.98 -12.88
C GLY A 256 15.93 7.86 -13.53
N VAL A 257 16.17 6.79 -12.77
CA VAL A 257 17.00 5.66 -13.20
C VAL A 257 16.25 4.38 -12.93
N ASP A 258 16.06 3.57 -13.97
CA ASP A 258 15.45 2.26 -13.85
C ASP A 258 16.31 1.40 -12.89
N PRO A 259 15.73 0.89 -11.79
CA PRO A 259 16.47 0.13 -10.79
C PRO A 259 16.99 -1.21 -11.31
N ASP A 260 16.38 -1.77 -12.36
CA ASP A 260 16.74 -3.06 -12.95
C ASP A 260 17.76 -2.90 -14.08
N THR A 261 17.54 -1.93 -14.97
CA THR A 261 18.39 -1.75 -16.16
C THR A 261 19.52 -0.74 -15.95
N LEU A 262 19.44 0.07 -14.88
CA LEU A 262 20.33 1.21 -14.58
C LEU A 262 20.36 2.28 -15.68
N LEU A 263 19.38 2.26 -16.59
CA LEU A 263 19.23 3.26 -17.64
C LEU A 263 18.46 4.46 -17.11
N SER A 264 18.91 5.66 -17.49
CA SER A 264 18.17 6.88 -17.23
C SER A 264 17.04 7.06 -18.23
N ALA A 265 15.89 7.52 -17.76
CA ALA A 265 14.77 7.91 -18.59
C ALA A 265 14.16 9.21 -18.05
N CYS A 266 13.57 9.97 -18.96
CA CYS A 266 12.78 11.16 -18.64
C CYS A 266 11.45 11.11 -19.38
N GLY A 267 10.43 11.78 -18.85
CA GLY A 267 9.08 11.76 -19.40
C GLY A 267 8.08 12.44 -18.48
N GLU A 268 6.80 12.29 -18.81
CA GLU A 268 5.69 12.64 -17.92
C GLU A 268 5.34 11.45 -17.04
N ALA A 269 4.97 11.68 -15.78
CA ALA A 269 4.72 10.59 -14.84
C ALA A 269 3.42 9.85 -15.16
N THR A 270 3.43 8.52 -15.04
CA THR A 270 2.25 7.67 -15.30
C THR A 270 1.81 6.88 -14.08
N SER A 271 2.69 6.79 -13.07
CA SER A 271 2.47 6.13 -11.78
C SER A 271 3.52 6.60 -10.78
#